data_AF-A0A383BXT6-F1
#
_entry.id   AF-A0A383BXT6-F1
#
_cell.length_a   1.000
_cell.length_b   1.000
_cell.length_c   1.000
_cell.angle_alpha   90.00
_cell.angle_beta   90.00
_cell.angle_gamma   90.00
#
_symmetry.space_group_name_H-M   'P 1'
#
loop_
_entity.id
_entity.type
_entity.pdbx_description
1 polymer ?
#
loop_
_entity_poly.entity_id
_entity_poly.type
_entity_poly.pdbx_seq_one_letter_code
_entity_poly.pdbx_strand_id
1 'polypeptide(L)'
;MKELNKKFRNKNKPTDVLSFPFDNKMKHKKNLYLGDIAISYEIVNKRSKNSIFFLEFDKMWIHGYLHLLGHDHKKKKDFKKFKKKKI
;
A
#
# COMPACT_ATOMS: atom_id res chain seq x y z
N MET A 1 11.60 8.00 -1.94
CA MET A 1 11.09 6.74 -1.35
C MET A 1 12.13 5.87 -0.64
N LYS A 2 13.38 5.76 -1.11
CA LYS A 2 14.45 5.06 -0.37
C LYS A 2 14.66 5.62 1.04
N GLU A 3 14.69 6.95 1.17
CA GLU A 3 14.82 7.64 2.46
C GLU A 3 13.66 7.35 3.41
N LEU A 4 12.42 7.43 2.94
CA LEU A 4 11.24 7.08 3.73
C LEU A 4 11.30 5.61 4.19
N ASN A 5 11.72 4.69 3.31
CA ASN A 5 11.85 3.28 3.67
C ASN A 5 12.95 3.04 4.72
N LYS A 6 14.05 3.80 4.64
CA LYS A 6 15.10 3.81 5.68
C LYS A 6 14.54 4.37 6.98
N LYS A 7 13.90 5.53 6.96
CA LYS A 7 13.37 6.22 8.13
C LYS A 7 12.32 5.41 8.90
N PHE A 8 11.36 4.81 8.18
CA PHE A 8 10.19 4.18 8.81
C PHE A 8 10.22 2.66 8.87
N ARG A 9 11.08 1.99 8.09
CA ARG A 9 11.21 0.52 8.09
C ARG A 9 12.64 0.02 8.30
N ASN A 10 13.60 0.92 8.56
CA ASN A 10 15.04 0.64 8.64
C ASN A 10 15.59 -0.13 7.42
N LYS A 11 15.03 0.13 6.23
CA LYS A 11 15.41 -0.53 4.97
C LYS A 11 16.02 0.48 4.02
N ASN A 12 17.34 0.42 3.84
CA ASN A 12 18.08 1.31 2.95
C ASN A 12 17.97 0.91 1.46
N LYS A 13 16.74 0.69 0.97
CA LYS A 13 16.47 0.35 -0.43
C LYS A 13 15.18 1.03 -0.91
N PRO A 14 15.05 1.34 -2.21
CA PRO A 14 13.80 1.87 -2.74
C PRO A 14 12.66 0.86 -2.56
N THR A 15 11.43 1.38 -2.44
CA THR A 15 10.19 0.59 -2.41
C THR A 15 9.12 1.36 -3.16
N ASP A 16 8.19 0.62 -3.75
CA ASP A 16 7.07 1.12 -4.54
C ASP A 16 5.99 1.78 -3.68
N VAL A 17 5.68 1.21 -2.52
CA VAL A 17 4.67 1.74 -1.59
C VAL A 17 5.06 1.58 -0.13
N LEU A 18 4.65 2.57 0.67
CA LEU A 18 4.65 2.56 2.13
C LEU A 18 3.26 2.96 2.62
N SER A 19 2.76 2.22 3.61
CA SER A 19 1.52 2.53 4.30
C SER A 19 1.83 2.83 5.76
N PHE A 20 1.19 3.87 6.29
CA PHE A 20 1.34 4.35 7.65
C PHE A 20 -0.03 4.29 8.34
N PRO A 21 -0.46 3.11 8.82
CA PRO A 21 -1.74 2.98 9.49
C PRO A 21 -1.84 3.90 10.70
N PHE A 22 -2.95 4.61 10.83
CA PHE A 22 -3.23 5.42 12.00
C PHE A 22 -3.78 4.51 13.11
N ASP A 23 -3.09 4.43 14.25
CA ASP A 23 -3.53 3.64 15.40
C ASP A 23 -4.69 4.37 16.11
N ASN A 24 -5.90 4.18 15.62
CA ASN A 24 -7.08 4.77 16.19
C ASN A 24 -7.61 3.89 17.35
N LYS A 25 -7.02 4.07 18.53
CA LYS A 25 -7.55 3.47 19.77
C LYS A 25 -8.97 3.97 20.11
N MET A 26 -9.47 5.02 19.44
CA MET A 26 -10.81 5.58 19.60
C MET A 26 -11.69 5.27 18.38
N LYS A 27 -12.21 4.04 18.32
CA LYS A 27 -13.06 3.51 17.23
C LYS A 27 -14.41 4.24 16.99
N HIS A 28 -14.68 5.35 17.67
CA HIS A 28 -16.03 5.92 17.78
C HIS A 28 -16.23 7.34 17.22
N LYS A 29 -15.26 7.92 16.48
CA LYS A 29 -15.49 9.22 15.83
C LYS A 29 -15.95 9.05 14.38
N LYS A 30 -16.96 9.85 14.00
CA LYS A 30 -17.58 9.94 12.66
C LYS A 30 -16.58 10.20 11.50
N ASN A 31 -15.34 10.57 11.80
CA ASN A 31 -14.26 10.75 10.83
C ASN A 31 -13.19 9.67 11.03
N LEU A 32 -13.31 8.57 10.31
CA LEU A 32 -12.35 7.46 10.35
C LEU A 32 -11.14 7.78 9.46
N TYR A 33 -10.10 8.35 10.05
CA TYR A 33 -8.81 8.47 9.39
C TYR A 33 -8.05 7.15 9.49
N LEU A 34 -7.71 6.55 8.34
CA LEU A 34 -7.05 5.24 8.25
C LEU A 34 -5.52 5.34 8.30
N GLY A 35 -4.96 6.51 8.01
CA GLY A 35 -3.53 6.74 7.88
C GLY A 35 -3.12 7.20 6.48
N ASP A 36 -1.82 7.19 6.22
CA ASP A 36 -1.22 7.72 5.00
C ASP A 36 -0.64 6.64 4.09
N ILE A 37 -0.61 6.91 2.79
CA ILE A 37 0.04 6.08 1.78
C ILE A 37 1.02 6.95 1.00
N ALA A 38 2.27 6.50 0.91
CA ALA A 38 3.28 7.08 0.04
C ALA A 38 3.59 6.11 -1.12
N ILE A 39 3.41 6.57 -2.36
CA ILE A 39 3.65 5.79 -3.57
C ILE A 39 4.80 6.43 -4.37
N SER A 40 5.74 5.61 -4.83
CA SER A 40 6.82 6.06 -5.70
C SER A 40 6.34 6.24 -7.15
N TYR A 41 6.18 7.50 -7.59
CA TYR A 41 5.93 7.78 -9.00
C TYR A 41 6.99 7.17 -9.92
N GLU A 42 8.28 7.34 -9.60
CA GLU A 42 9.40 6.83 -10.42
C GLU A 42 9.32 5.32 -10.65
N ILE A 43 9.02 4.54 -9.60
CA ILE A 43 8.93 3.07 -9.72
C ILE A 43 7.67 2.66 -10.48
N VAL A 44 6.53 3.32 -10.22
CA VAL A 44 5.29 3.06 -10.97
C VAL A 44 5.50 3.38 -12.45
N ASN A 45 6.04 4.55 -12.77
CA ASN A 45 6.35 4.96 -14.14
C ASN A 45 7.32 4.01 -14.83
N LYS A 46 8.37 3.56 -14.12
CA LYS A 46 9.32 2.56 -14.66
C LYS A 46 8.64 1.22 -14.97
N ARG A 47 7.74 0.72 -14.12
CA ARG A 47 6.97 -0.51 -14.36
C ARG A 47 5.97 -0.35 -15.52
N SER A 48 5.47 0.86 -15.69
CA SER A 48 4.50 1.21 -16.73
C SER A 48 5.12 1.27 -18.13
N LYS A 49 6.44 1.14 -18.28
CA LYS A 49 7.05 1.03 -19.63
C LYS A 49 6.54 -0.17 -20.43
N ASN A 50 6.13 -1.24 -19.74
CA ASN A 50 5.62 -2.46 -20.36
C ASN A 50 4.14 -2.72 -19.99
N SER A 51 3.43 -1.71 -19.49
CA SER A 51 2.06 -1.81 -18.96
C SER A 51 1.35 -0.45 -19.08
N ILE A 52 0.17 -0.29 -18.49
CA ILE A 52 -0.55 0.99 -18.40
C ILE A 52 -0.29 1.60 -17.03
N PHE A 53 0.04 2.91 -16.99
CA PHE A 53 0.33 3.61 -15.74
C PHE A 53 -0.74 3.43 -14.67
N PHE A 54 -2.01 3.66 -15.04
CA PHE A 54 -3.13 3.51 -14.12
C PHE A 54 -3.26 2.09 -13.56
N LEU A 55 -2.95 1.05 -14.34
CA LEU A 55 -2.99 -0.33 -13.84
C LEU A 55 -1.91 -0.60 -12.79
N GLU A 56 -0.68 -0.10 -13.00
CA GLU A 56 0.40 -0.24 -12.03
C GLU A 56 0.16 0.61 -10.78
N PHE A 57 -0.40 1.81 -10.96
CA PHE A 57 -0.81 2.68 -9.87
C PHE A 57 -1.94 2.04 -9.04
N ASP A 58 -2.95 1.47 -9.69
CA ASP A 58 -4.10 0.83 -9.04
C ASP A 58 -3.67 -0.35 -8.17
N LYS A 59 -2.79 -1.20 -8.68
CA LYS A 59 -2.18 -2.27 -7.88
C LYS A 59 -1.55 -1.72 -6.61
N MET A 60 -0.85 -0.59 -6.72
CA MET A 60 -0.09 0.02 -5.63
C MET A 60 -0.98 0.70 -4.60
N TRP A 61 -1.97 1.49 -5.04
CA TRP A 61 -2.89 2.18 -4.15
C TRP A 61 -3.77 1.17 -3.42
N ILE A 62 -4.32 0.16 -4.12
CA ILE A 62 -5.14 -0.89 -3.50
C ILE A 62 -4.31 -1.65 -2.47
N HIS A 63 -3.07 -2.01 -2.81
CA HIS A 63 -2.17 -2.68 -1.87
C HIS A 63 -1.91 -1.82 -0.63
N GLY A 64 -1.62 -0.53 -0.83
CA GLY A 64 -1.38 0.40 0.26
C GLY A 64 -2.59 0.57 1.18
N TYR A 65 -3.79 0.64 0.59
CA TYR A 65 -5.06 0.77 1.31
C TYR A 65 -5.39 -0.48 2.12
N LEU A 66 -5.19 -1.67 1.56
CA LEU A 66 -5.36 -2.92 2.29
C LEU A 66 -4.45 -3.02 3.51
N HIS A 67 -3.23 -2.50 3.41
CA HIS A 67 -2.33 -2.40 4.55
C HIS A 67 -2.83 -1.44 5.63
N LEU A 68 -3.47 -0.33 5.27
CA LEU A 68 -4.12 0.54 6.26
C LEU A 68 -5.27 -0.16 7.00
N LEU A 69 -6.00 -1.05 6.32
CA LEU A 69 -7.06 -1.87 6.91
C LEU A 69 -6.54 -3.06 7.75
N GLY A 70 -5.22 -3.25 7.85
CA GLY A 70 -4.62 -4.35 8.59
C GLY A 70 -4.58 -5.69 7.85
N HIS A 71 -4.86 -5.71 6.54
CA HIS A 71 -4.62 -6.89 5.70
C HIS A 71 -3.15 -6.94 5.30
N ASP A 72 -2.45 -8.02 5.65
CA ASP A 72 -1.05 -8.22 5.28
C ASP A 72 -0.92 -9.35 4.24
N HIS A 73 -0.43 -9.00 3.05
CA HIS A 73 -0.17 -9.94 1.95
C HIS A 73 0.82 -11.06 2.33
N LYS A 74 1.61 -10.91 3.40
CA LYS A 74 2.51 -11.98 3.88
C LYS A 74 1.76 -13.19 4.45
N LYS A 75 0.51 -13.05 4.87
CA LYS A 75 -0.35 -14.20 5.19
C LYS A 75 -0.96 -14.71 3.88
N LYS A 76 -0.36 -15.75 3.28
CA LYS A 76 -0.83 -16.44 2.05
C LYS A 76 -2.35 -16.72 1.97
N LYS A 77 -3.08 -16.70 3.10
CA LYS A 77 -4.54 -16.86 3.18
C LYS A 77 -5.33 -15.65 2.67
N ASP A 78 -4.80 -14.43 2.73
CA ASP A 78 -5.56 -13.22 2.34
C ASP A 78 -5.60 -13.02 0.81
N PHE A 79 -4.52 -13.41 0.11
CA PHE A 79 -4.44 -13.29 -1.35
C PHE A 79 -5.50 -14.15 -2.08
N LYS A 80 -5.86 -15.32 -1.51
CA LYS A 80 -6.90 -16.20 -2.08
C LYS A 80 -8.31 -15.63 -1.94
N LYS A 81 -8.57 -14.78 -0.94
CA LYS A 81 -9.89 -14.17 -0.75
C LYS A 81 -10.19 -13.09 -1.80
N PHE A 82 -9.15 -12.46 -2.36
CA PHE A 82 -9.29 -11.42 -3.39
C PHE A 82 -9.53 -11.96 -4.80
N LYS A 83 -8.96 -13.11 -5.18
CA LYS A 83 -9.30 -13.76 -6.47
C LYS A 83 -10.77 -14.17 -6.56
N LYS A 84 -11.45 -14.35 -5.42
CA LYS A 84 -12.85 -14.79 -5.37
C LYS A 84 -13.86 -13.63 -5.22
N LYS A 85 -13.39 -12.38 -5.08
CA LYS A 85 -14.25 -11.24 -4.69
C LYS A 85 -14.06 -9.97 -5.52
N LYS A 86 -13.42 -10.03 -6.69
CA LYS A 86 -13.40 -8.93 -7.66
C LYS A 86 -13.70 -9.46 -9.06
N ILE A 87 -14.85 -8.98 -9.57
CA ILE A 87 -15.22 -8.63 -10.95
C ILE A 87 -14.76 -9.61 -12.03
#